data_AF-A0A2E3INJ4-F1
#
_entry.id   AF-A0A2E3INJ4-F1
#
_cell.length_a   1.000
_cell.length_b   1.000
_cell.length_c   1.000
_cell.angle_alpha   90.00
_cell.angle_beta   90.00
_cell.angle_gamma   90.00
#
_symmetry.space_group_name_H-M   'P 1'
#
loop_
_entity.id
_entity.type
_entity.pdbx_description
1 polymer ?
#
loop_
_entity_poly.entity_id
_entity_poly.type
_entity_poly.pdbx_seq_one_letter_code
_entity_poly.pdbx_strand_id
1 'polypeptide(L)'
;MPETIWDRYGGYSFVARTVRDFYDSVLVSAALSPYFDGVNMEGLIEHQIQTVGAVMGGPYDLDVEALRRAHRHLRVQQAHFDELAVSDPWPQPYASALL
;
A
#
# COMPACT_ATOMS: atom_id res chain seq x y z
N MET A 1 26.70 -2.52 -2.36
CA MET A 1 25.69 -1.50 -2.73
C MET A 1 24.34 -2.19 -2.64
N PRO A 2 23.31 -1.65 -1.96
CA PRO A 2 21.98 -2.24 -2.05
C PRO A 2 21.53 -2.16 -3.51
N GLU A 3 21.22 -3.30 -4.12
CA GLU A 3 20.93 -3.37 -5.57
C GLU A 3 19.50 -2.91 -5.87
N THR A 4 18.62 -2.92 -4.86
CA THR A 4 17.20 -2.62 -5.00
C THR A 4 16.71 -1.63 -3.93
N ILE A 5 15.53 -1.04 -4.14
CA ILE A 5 14.86 -0.20 -3.12
C ILE A 5 14.53 -1.06 -1.89
N TRP A 6 14.15 -2.32 -2.11
CA TRP A 6 13.94 -3.32 -1.08
C TRP A 6 15.14 -3.46 -0.15
N ASP A 7 16.34 -3.71 -0.69
CA ASP A 7 17.56 -3.86 0.12
C ASP A 7 17.91 -2.56 0.85
N ARG A 8 17.74 -1.42 0.18
CA ARG A 8 18.07 -0.10 0.72
C ARG A 8 17.30 0.22 2.01
N TYR A 9 16.05 -0.23 2.11
CA TYR A 9 15.20 0.05 3.27
C TYR A 9 15.14 -1.08 4.29
N GLY A 10 15.89 -2.18 4.10
CA GLY A 10 15.93 -3.30 5.05
C GLY A 10 14.90 -4.39 4.78
N GLY A 11 14.37 -4.44 3.56
CA GLY A 11 13.54 -5.51 3.04
C GLY A 11 12.25 -5.74 3.84
N TYR A 12 11.98 -7.01 4.17
CA TYR A 12 10.70 -7.44 4.71
C TYR A 12 10.29 -6.66 5.96
N SER A 13 11.21 -6.43 6.90
CA SER A 13 10.87 -5.77 8.17
C SER A 13 10.38 -4.33 7.97
N PHE A 14 10.91 -3.62 6.96
CA PHE A 14 10.47 -2.28 6.64
C PHE A 14 9.10 -2.31 5.96
N VAL A 15 8.94 -3.11 4.91
CA VAL A 15 7.68 -3.22 4.16
C VAL A 15 6.55 -3.70 5.06
N ALA A 16 6.80 -4.71 5.90
CA ALA A 16 5.80 -5.23 6.83
C ALA A 16 5.38 -4.22 7.90
N ARG A 17 6.23 -3.26 8.26
CA ARG A 17 5.83 -2.15 9.13
C ARG A 17 4.98 -1.15 8.35
N THR A 18 5.49 -0.68 7.21
CA THR A 18 4.79 0.31 6.36
C THR A 18 3.40 -0.15 5.94
N VAL A 19 3.23 -1.42 5.55
CA VAL A 19 1.92 -1.96 5.16
C VAL A 19 0.95 -2.02 6.35
N ARG A 20 1.44 -2.33 7.55
CA ARG A 20 0.58 -2.31 8.76
C ARG A 20 0.16 -0.89 9.11
N ASP A 21 1.11 0.05 9.15
CA ASP A 21 0.83 1.46 9.42
C ASP A 21 -0.15 2.04 8.38
N PHE A 22 -0.03 1.64 7.11
CA PHE A 22 -0.98 1.99 6.06
C PHE A 22 -2.39 1.48 6.37
N TYR A 23 -2.56 0.21 6.73
CA TYR A 23 -3.88 -0.33 7.05
C TYR A 23 -4.48 0.21 8.35
N ASP A 24 -3.65 0.53 9.35
CA ASP A 24 -4.12 1.22 10.56
C ASP A 24 -4.78 2.56 10.21
N SER A 25 -4.29 3.25 9.18
CA SER A 25 -4.86 4.51 8.69
C SER A 25 -6.06 4.31 7.75
N VAL A 26 -5.98 3.37 6.82
CA VAL A 26 -7.07 3.08 5.87
C VAL A 26 -8.34 2.63 6.59
N LEU A 27 -8.21 1.80 7.62
CA LEU A 27 -9.36 1.22 8.32
C LEU A 27 -10.11 2.22 9.19
N VAL A 28 -9.52 3.38 9.51
CA VAL A 28 -10.22 4.47 10.23
C VAL A 28 -10.86 5.49 9.29
N SER A 29 -10.56 5.47 7.99
CA SER A 29 -11.20 6.37 7.01
C SER A 29 -12.62 5.89 6.69
N ALA A 30 -13.61 6.77 6.89
CA ALA A 30 -15.00 6.48 6.55
C ALA A 30 -15.24 6.29 5.04
N ALA A 31 -14.35 6.82 4.19
CA ALA A 31 -14.43 6.65 2.74
C ALA A 31 -13.84 5.31 2.27
N LEU A 32 -12.89 4.75 3.02
CA LEU A 32 -12.12 3.58 2.58
C LEU A 32 -12.47 2.30 3.32
N SER A 33 -12.77 2.36 4.62
CA SER A 33 -13.07 1.18 5.43
C SER A 33 -14.19 0.29 4.85
N PRO A 34 -15.25 0.81 4.20
CA PRO A 34 -16.29 -0.05 3.62
C PRO A 34 -15.79 -0.99 2.51
N TYR A 35 -14.64 -0.70 1.87
CA TYR A 35 -14.06 -1.61 0.88
C TYR A 35 -13.51 -2.91 1.47
N PHE A 36 -13.29 -2.93 2.78
CA PHE A 36 -12.66 -4.03 3.49
C PHE A 36 -13.66 -4.83 4.34
N ASP A 37 -14.96 -4.50 4.27
CA ASP A 37 -16.01 -5.24 4.97
C ASP A 37 -16.03 -6.70 4.53
N GLY A 38 -15.85 -7.61 5.50
CA GLY A 38 -15.81 -9.06 5.25
C GLY A 38 -14.52 -9.58 4.61
N VAL A 39 -13.50 -8.73 4.45
CA VAL A 39 -12.18 -9.14 3.95
C VAL A 39 -11.35 -9.75 5.08
N ASN A 40 -10.65 -10.85 4.80
CA ASN A 40 -9.63 -11.37 5.70
C ASN A 40 -8.42 -10.42 5.69
N MET A 41 -8.38 -9.50 6.66
CA MET A 41 -7.35 -8.47 6.74
C MET A 41 -5.95 -9.02 6.98
N GLU A 42 -5.81 -10.09 7.74
CA GLU A 42 -4.49 -10.72 7.97
C GLU A 42 -3.90 -11.22 6.64
N GLY A 43 -4.69 -11.99 5.88
CA GLY A 43 -4.27 -12.47 4.57
C GLY A 43 -4.05 -11.34 3.55
N LEU A 44 -4.85 -10.27 3.61
CA LEU A 44 -4.66 -9.10 2.75
C LEU A 44 -3.35 -8.37 3.07
N ILE A 45 -3.03 -8.17 4.35
CA ILE A 45 -1.77 -7.54 4.78
C ILE A 45 -0.58 -8.36 4.28
N GLU A 46 -0.61 -9.69 4.43
CA GLU A 46 0.45 -10.55 3.91
C GLU A 46 0.62 -10.42 2.39
N HIS A 47 -0.49 -10.41 1.64
CA HIS A 47 -0.46 -10.22 0.20
C HIS A 47 0.07 -8.82 -0.20
N GLN A 48 -0.27 -7.77 0.54
CA GLN A 48 0.24 -6.43 0.27
C GLN A 48 1.72 -6.28 0.58
N ILE A 49 2.24 -6.99 1.59
CA ILE A 49 3.70 -7.03 1.84
C ILE A 49 4.42 -7.61 0.62
N GLN A 50 3.88 -8.67 0.02
CA GLN A 50 4.45 -9.27 -1.19
C GLN A 50 4.33 -8.31 -2.38
N THR A 51 3.17 -7.67 -2.56
CA THR A 51 2.91 -6.71 -3.65
C THR A 51 3.87 -5.52 -3.58
N VAL A 52 3.95 -4.85 -2.44
CA VAL A 52 4.86 -3.71 -2.22
C VAL A 52 6.32 -4.16 -2.32
N GLY A 53 6.64 -5.34 -1.77
CA GLY A 53 7.97 -5.93 -1.88
C GLY A 53 8.39 -6.16 -3.33
N ALA A 54 7.52 -6.73 -4.17
CA ALA A 54 7.75 -6.92 -5.60
C ALA A 54 8.01 -5.58 -6.31
N VAL A 55 7.20 -4.56 -6.04
CA VAL A 55 7.37 -3.21 -6.60
C VAL A 55 8.72 -2.60 -6.21
N MET A 56 9.20 -2.86 -4.99
CA MET A 56 10.49 -2.39 -4.50
C MET A 56 11.70 -3.19 -5.02
N GLY A 57 11.47 -4.24 -5.83
CA GLY A 57 12.51 -5.14 -6.34
C GLY A 57 12.89 -6.29 -5.39
N GLY A 58 12.05 -6.57 -4.41
CA GLY A 58 12.20 -7.73 -3.52
C GLY A 58 11.91 -9.07 -4.22
N PRO A 59 12.01 -10.19 -3.50
CA PRO A 59 11.99 -11.55 -4.07
C PRO A 59 10.57 -12.06 -4.41
N TYR A 60 9.61 -11.17 -4.62
CA TYR A 60 8.21 -11.52 -4.84
C TYR A 60 7.76 -11.19 -6.26
N ASP A 61 6.80 -11.95 -6.76
CA ASP A 61 6.16 -11.70 -8.05
C ASP A 61 4.95 -10.77 -7.91
N LEU A 62 4.71 -9.97 -8.95
CA LEU A 62 3.53 -9.12 -9.07
C LEU A 62 2.67 -9.53 -10.26
N ASP A 63 1.50 -10.12 -9.99
CA ASP A 63 0.48 -10.34 -11.03
C ASP A 63 -0.44 -9.11 -11.13
N VAL A 64 -0.08 -8.21 -12.06
CA VAL A 64 -0.85 -6.99 -12.33
C VAL A 64 -2.26 -7.31 -12.84
N GLU A 65 -2.46 -8.42 -13.56
CA GLU A 65 -3.78 -8.76 -14.08
C GLU A 65 -4.69 -9.32 -12.97
N ALA A 66 -4.15 -10.11 -12.04
CA ALA A 66 -4.86 -10.47 -10.81
C ALA A 66 -5.25 -9.24 -10.01
N LEU A 67 -4.34 -8.26 -9.86
CA LEU A 67 -4.64 -7.01 -9.17
C LEU A 67 -5.79 -6.26 -9.83
N ARG A 68 -5.79 -6.13 -11.17
CA ARG A 68 -6.89 -5.49 -11.91
C ARG A 68 -8.21 -6.24 -11.75
N ARG A 69 -8.19 -7.58 -11.82
CA ARG A 69 -9.40 -8.40 -11.61
C ARG A 69 -9.97 -8.22 -10.20
N ALA A 70 -9.11 -8.21 -9.18
CA ALA A 70 -9.50 -8.03 -7.79
C ALA A 70 -10.21 -6.69 -7.56
N HIS A 71 -9.76 -5.61 -8.19
CA HIS A 71 -10.33 -4.27 -7.98
C HIS A 71 -11.50 -3.91 -8.92
N ARG A 72 -11.72 -4.67 -10.00
CA ARG A 72 -12.67 -4.33 -11.08
C ARG A 72 -14.08 -4.03 -10.62
N HIS A 73 -14.55 -4.72 -9.57
CA HIS A 73 -15.92 -4.63 -9.08
C HIS A 73 -16.11 -3.57 -7.99
N LEU A 74 -15.02 -3.01 -7.46
CA LEU A 74 -15.03 -2.10 -6.30
C LEU A 74 -15.40 -0.66 -6.66
N ARG A 75 -15.57 -0.31 -7.95
CA ARG A 75 -15.92 1.06 -8.39
C ARG A 75 -15.04 2.14 -7.71
N VAL A 76 -13.74 1.85 -7.55
CA VAL A 76 -12.78 2.76 -6.92
C VAL A 76 -12.66 4.02 -7.79
N GLN A 77 -12.75 5.18 -7.15
CA GLN A 77 -12.66 6.49 -7.81
C GLN A 77 -11.33 7.15 -7.46
N GLN A 78 -10.94 8.15 -8.24
CA GLN A 78 -9.72 8.92 -7.98
C GLN A 78 -9.69 9.49 -6.54
N ALA A 79 -10.83 10.00 -6.05
CA ALA A 79 -10.94 10.51 -4.69
C ALA A 79 -10.58 9.47 -3.60
N HIS A 80 -10.82 8.18 -3.84
CA HIS A 80 -10.41 7.13 -2.90
C HIS A 80 -8.90 6.90 -2.94
N PHE A 81 -8.27 7.03 -4.10
CA PHE A 81 -6.80 7.01 -4.19
C PHE A 81 -6.17 8.25 -3.55
N ASP A 82 -6.80 9.41 -3.70
CA ASP A 82 -6.31 10.65 -3.10
C ASP A 82 -6.38 10.58 -1.56
N GLU A 83 -7.45 10.00 -1.01
CA GLU A 83 -7.59 9.74 0.42
C GLU A 83 -6.46 8.85 0.95
N LEU A 84 -6.04 7.80 0.22
CA LEU A 84 -4.90 6.96 0.59
C LEU A 84 -3.59 7.73 0.71
N ALA A 85 -3.39 8.76 -0.11
CA ALA A 85 -2.18 9.59 -0.11
C ALA A 85 -2.19 10.64 1.02
N VAL A 86 -3.38 11.09 1.45
CA VAL A 86 -3.56 12.04 2.55
C VAL A 86 -3.51 11.35 3.91
N SER A 87 -3.91 10.08 3.99
CA SER A 87 -3.92 9.28 5.21
C SER A 87 -2.51 8.85 5.69
N ASP A 88 -1.45 9.28 5.01
CA ASP A 88 -0.07 8.92 5.33
C ASP A 88 0.46 9.77 6.52
N PRO A 89 0.86 9.18 7.65
CA PRO A 89 1.26 9.91 8.87
C PRO A 89 2.64 10.60 8.76
N TRP A 90 3.28 10.58 7.60
CA TRP A 90 4.54 11.27 7.40
C TRP A 90 4.27 12.77 7.31
N PRO A 91 4.97 13.62 8.09
CA PRO A 91 4.97 15.04 7.82
C PRO A 91 5.36 15.24 6.35
N GLN A 92 4.75 16.20 5.69
CA GLN A 92 5.01 16.57 4.30
C GLN A 92 6.11 17.67 4.26
N PRO A 93 7.42 17.40 4.37
CA PRO A 93 8.42 18.45 4.18
C PRO A 93 8.74 18.71 2.70
N TYR A 94 8.11 18.00 1.74
CA TYR A 94 8.48 18.09 0.32
C TYR A 94 7.33 18.53 -0.62
N ALA A 95 6.13 18.80 -0.11
CA ALA A 95 5.02 19.31 -0.93
C ALA A 95 5.24 20.74 -1.46
N SER A 96 6.28 21.44 -0.99
CA SER A 96 6.58 22.84 -1.36
C SER A 96 7.78 23.01 -2.31
N ALA A 97 8.36 21.92 -2.86
CA ALA A 97 9.55 22.01 -3.71
C ALA A 97 9.26 22.05 -5.22
N LEU A 98 8.00 22.22 -5.64
CA LEU A 98 7.60 22.33 -7.05
C LEU A 98 6.65 23.52 -7.33
N LEU A 99 6.89 24.65 -6.66
CA LEU A 99 6.52 26.01 -7.10
C LEU A 99 7.71 26.93 -6.88
#